data_AF-A0A371WI93-F1
#
_entry.id   AF-A0A371WI93-F1
#
_cell.length_a   1.000
_cell.length_b   1.000
_cell.length_c   1.000
_cell.angle_alpha   90.00
_cell.angle_beta   90.00
_cell.angle_gamma   90.00
#
_symmetry.space_group_name_H-M   'P 1'
#
loop_
_entity.id
_entity.type
_entity.pdbx_description
1 polymer ?
#
loop_
_entity_poly.entity_id
_entity_poly.type
_entity_poly.pdbx_seq_one_letter_code
_entity_poly.pdbx_strand_id
1 'polypeptide(L)'
;MFSERFAIGVDVGGTNMRAASISPTGDILRKKVVAGSREPDQALDLIKALIRDMGGENAAAIGIGIPGRVDGWTGEVISGGFLDLSGKDLKGEIAQTFGLPVMVANDCGMALIGEARRGAASGLRNVVMLTIGTGIGGATMDGGKVVHGKRCAGQFGHLIVNVNGQPCPCGQRGCVETESSGTSLRRHLNEAGYSQETRFEHVLPLAISGDPNALAVMRAWAGPLRAAVNTLSAAVDPDVVILGGGMGHAALQALSFLPAAKNWYEIEIRGALLGDDAGVIGAGLAAFDLTGETGRPAAHAGKGLVMVNGVPGSGKSSLSHRLSSRTGWPVLALDTIKNPFLELIEDVDRPFNRVLGRASYKSIFSIVAEAPEGSTFIVDAWFGFQPRETLLEHVAMAGITGIVELWCHAPPETVGERYSSRASQRLPGHPGQSYVPELIELAKRAEPYHLGPVLDIDTTKPQDVESITTWVKNALFAT
;
A
#
# COMPACT_ATOMS: atom_id res chain seq x y z
N MET A 1 -29.14 -4.31 17.78
CA MET A 1 -28.17 -3.20 17.87
C MET A 1 -26.94 -3.63 17.09
N PHE A 2 -26.72 -3.09 15.90
CA PHE A 2 -25.45 -3.31 15.20
C PHE A 2 -24.40 -2.49 15.94
N SER A 3 -23.43 -3.15 16.58
CA SER A 3 -22.25 -2.45 17.10
C SER A 3 -21.58 -1.75 15.93
N GLU A 4 -21.29 -0.44 16.06
CA GLU A 4 -20.48 0.25 15.06
C GLU A 4 -19.14 -0.50 14.91
N ARG A 5 -18.74 -0.78 13.67
CA ARG A 5 -17.48 -1.45 13.35
C ARG A 5 -16.33 -0.48 13.62
N PHE A 6 -15.27 -0.94 14.30
CA PHE A 6 -14.10 -0.11 14.62
C PHE A 6 -12.80 -0.93 14.53
N ALA A 7 -11.68 -0.25 14.36
CA ALA A 7 -10.34 -0.81 14.50
C ALA A 7 -9.63 -0.19 15.71
N ILE A 8 -8.58 -0.83 16.21
CA ILE A 8 -7.72 -0.23 17.24
C ILE A 8 -6.50 0.39 16.60
N GLY A 9 -6.23 1.65 16.89
CA GLY A 9 -4.96 2.29 16.58
C GLY A 9 -4.14 2.50 17.84
N VAL A 10 -2.89 2.06 17.85
CA VAL A 10 -1.93 2.25 18.94
C VAL A 10 -0.76 3.10 18.45
N ASP A 11 -0.40 4.13 19.20
CA ASP A 11 0.77 4.98 18.97
C ASP A 11 1.72 4.85 20.16
N VAL A 12 2.89 4.25 19.91
CA VAL A 12 3.88 3.96 20.94
C VAL A 12 4.90 5.09 20.99
N GLY A 13 4.68 6.08 21.84
CA GLY A 13 5.63 7.18 22.07
C GLY A 13 6.54 6.97 23.29
N GLY A 14 7.60 7.77 23.39
CA GLY A 14 8.65 7.59 24.42
C GLY A 14 8.33 8.17 25.78
N THR A 15 7.38 9.09 25.81
CA THR A 15 6.82 9.62 27.06
C THR A 15 5.44 9.04 27.31
N ASN A 16 4.63 8.92 26.26
CA ASN A 16 3.25 8.47 26.33
C ASN A 16 2.98 7.41 25.27
N MET A 17 2.21 6.38 25.64
CA MET A 17 1.56 5.47 24.70
C MET A 17 0.09 5.81 24.63
N ARG A 18 -0.47 5.79 23.42
CA ARG A 18 -1.88 6.11 23.16
C ARG A 18 -2.53 4.94 22.45
N ALA A 19 -3.80 4.70 22.75
CA ALA A 19 -4.62 3.82 21.95
C ALA A 19 -6.01 4.41 21.76
N ALA A 20 -6.63 4.13 20.62
CA ALA A 20 -7.98 4.57 20.32
C ALA A 20 -8.76 3.52 19.53
N SER A 21 -10.06 3.45 19.80
CA SER A 21 -11.03 2.81 18.89
C SER A 21 -11.33 3.80 17.76
N ILE A 22 -11.06 3.42 16.52
CA ILE A 22 -11.18 4.26 15.32
C ILE A 22 -12.28 3.73 14.41
N SER A 23 -13.20 4.58 13.98
CA SER A 23 -14.23 4.23 12.99
C SER A 23 -13.63 4.06 11.58
N PRO A 24 -14.36 3.47 10.60
CA PRO A 24 -13.87 3.34 9.22
C PRO A 24 -13.63 4.70 8.53
N THR A 25 -14.31 5.75 9.00
CA THR A 25 -14.10 7.12 8.54
C THR A 25 -12.89 7.77 9.20
N GLY A 26 -12.33 7.21 10.28
CA GLY A 26 -11.18 7.76 11.02
C GLY A 26 -11.56 8.58 12.25
N ASP A 27 -12.79 8.48 12.74
CA ASP A 27 -13.24 9.16 13.96
C ASP A 27 -12.83 8.38 15.20
N ILE A 28 -12.40 9.11 16.24
CA ILE A 28 -12.03 8.52 17.53
C ILE A 28 -13.30 8.27 18.33
N LEU A 29 -13.63 7.00 18.56
CA LEU A 29 -14.79 6.58 19.36
C LEU A 29 -14.43 6.49 20.85
N ARG A 30 -13.23 6.00 21.15
CA ARG A 30 -12.64 5.92 22.49
C ARG A 30 -11.15 6.17 22.39
N LYS A 31 -10.56 6.77 23.42
CA LYS A 31 -9.12 7.02 23.50
C LYS A 31 -8.62 6.86 24.93
N LYS A 32 -7.42 6.31 25.08
CA LYS A 32 -6.69 6.25 26.34
C LYS A 32 -5.22 6.61 26.11
N VAL A 33 -4.64 7.31 27.08
CA VAL A 33 -3.23 7.69 27.10
C VAL A 33 -2.65 7.22 28.44
N VAL A 34 -1.47 6.60 28.39
CA VAL A 34 -0.71 6.15 29.56
C VAL A 34 0.75 6.56 29.41
N ALA A 35 1.48 6.58 30.51
CA ALA A 35 2.94 6.73 30.46
C ALA A 35 3.56 5.53 29.72
N GLY A 36 4.49 5.79 28.81
CA GLY A 36 5.22 4.75 28.10
C GLY A 36 6.29 4.10 28.99
N SER A 37 6.73 2.90 28.59
CA SER A 37 7.90 2.24 29.17
C SER A 37 8.97 2.04 28.10
N ARG A 38 10.24 2.11 28.52
CA ARG A 38 11.40 1.74 27.69
C ARG A 38 11.77 0.27 27.84
N GLU A 39 11.21 -0.40 28.85
CA GLU A 39 11.44 -1.82 29.09
C GLU A 39 10.56 -2.66 28.14
N PRO A 40 11.13 -3.51 27.28
CA PRO A 40 10.40 -4.20 26.21
C PRO A 40 9.18 -5.00 26.68
N ASP A 41 9.32 -5.79 27.74
CA ASP A 41 8.23 -6.63 28.26
C ASP A 41 7.10 -5.79 28.86
N GLN A 42 7.45 -4.74 29.62
CA GLN A 42 6.46 -3.83 30.18
C GLN A 42 5.73 -3.05 29.08
N ALA A 43 6.45 -2.60 28.04
CA ALA A 43 5.86 -1.92 26.90
C ALA A 43 4.85 -2.81 26.17
N LEU A 44 5.18 -4.09 25.98
CA LEU A 44 4.29 -5.07 25.36
C LEU A 44 3.03 -5.35 26.18
N ASP A 45 3.17 -5.49 27.50
CA ASP A 45 2.03 -5.64 28.40
C ASP A 45 1.13 -4.39 28.41
N LEU A 46 1.72 -3.20 28.36
CA LEU A 46 1.00 -1.94 28.22
C LEU A 46 0.24 -1.86 26.89
N ILE A 47 0.85 -2.27 25.78
CA ILE A 47 0.19 -2.34 24.47
C ILE A 47 -1.03 -3.27 24.55
N LYS A 48 -0.88 -4.48 25.09
CA LYS A 48 -2.00 -5.42 25.27
C LYS A 48 -3.10 -4.84 26.15
N ALA A 49 -2.74 -4.20 27.27
CA ALA A 49 -3.72 -3.59 28.18
C ALA A 49 -4.50 -2.46 27.48
N LEU A 50 -3.81 -1.58 26.76
CA LEU A 50 -4.44 -0.51 25.98
C LEU A 50 -5.39 -1.04 24.91
N ILE A 51 -5.00 -2.11 24.20
CA ILE A 51 -5.87 -2.74 23.19
C ILE A 51 -7.15 -3.29 23.83
N ARG A 52 -7.05 -3.98 24.98
CA ARG A 52 -8.22 -4.46 25.75
C ARG A 52 -9.13 -3.32 26.20
N ASP A 53 -8.55 -2.25 26.75
CA ASP A 53 -9.31 -1.09 27.21
C ASP A 53 -10.11 -0.42 26.09
N MET A 54 -9.61 -0.48 24.85
CA MET A 54 -10.30 0.02 23.66
C MET A 54 -11.26 -1.00 23.03
N GLY A 55 -11.47 -2.15 23.67
CA GLY A 55 -12.37 -3.22 23.23
C GLY A 55 -11.83 -4.04 22.07
N GLY A 56 -10.51 -4.30 22.07
CA GLY A 56 -9.82 -5.06 21.03
C GLY A 56 -10.39 -6.46 20.78
N GLU A 57 -11.15 -7.06 21.72
CA GLU A 57 -11.82 -8.35 21.49
C GLU A 57 -12.94 -8.29 20.43
N ASN A 58 -13.47 -7.10 20.16
CA ASN A 58 -14.56 -6.88 19.21
C ASN A 58 -14.15 -5.97 18.03
N ALA A 59 -12.86 -5.62 17.93
CA ALA A 59 -12.35 -4.79 16.86
C ALA A 59 -12.25 -5.60 15.55
N ALA A 60 -12.28 -4.92 14.40
CA ALA A 60 -12.09 -5.55 13.10
C ALA A 60 -10.60 -5.88 12.83
N ALA A 61 -9.70 -5.03 13.30
CA ALA A 61 -8.25 -5.17 13.17
C ALA A 61 -7.52 -4.24 14.16
N ILE A 62 -6.20 -4.44 14.31
CA ILE A 62 -5.33 -3.65 15.17
C ILE A 62 -4.16 -3.09 14.34
N GLY A 63 -3.88 -1.80 14.49
CA GLY A 63 -2.72 -1.14 13.92
C GLY A 63 -1.84 -0.57 15.02
N ILE A 64 -0.53 -0.72 14.89
CA ILE A 64 0.45 -0.28 15.88
C ILE A 64 1.54 0.53 15.18
N GLY A 65 1.68 1.79 15.57
CA GLY A 65 2.81 2.65 15.24
C GLY A 65 3.87 2.54 16.32
N ILE A 66 5.10 2.21 15.95
CA ILE A 66 6.24 2.09 16.88
C ILE A 66 7.45 2.91 16.38
N PRO A 67 8.24 3.53 17.28
CA PRO A 67 9.48 4.18 16.93
C PRO A 67 10.50 3.20 16.34
N GLY A 68 11.43 3.75 15.57
CA GLY A 68 12.53 3.00 15.00
C GLY A 68 12.18 2.38 13.65
N ARG A 69 12.97 1.39 13.25
CA ARG A 69 12.90 0.80 11.91
C ARG A 69 12.01 -0.42 11.95
N VAL A 70 10.90 -0.35 11.23
CA VAL A 70 9.98 -1.46 11.00
C VAL A 70 10.02 -1.82 9.53
N ASP A 71 10.11 -3.12 9.23
CA ASP A 71 9.94 -3.62 7.89
C ASP A 71 8.49 -3.39 7.44
N GLY A 72 8.30 -2.50 6.46
CA GLY A 72 6.99 -2.14 5.95
C GLY A 72 6.24 -3.26 5.22
N TRP A 73 6.94 -4.34 4.84
CA TRP A 73 6.33 -5.49 4.18
C TRP A 73 5.90 -6.57 5.18
N THR A 74 6.72 -6.84 6.19
CA THR A 74 6.47 -7.95 7.13
C THR A 74 5.84 -7.49 8.45
N GLY A 75 6.09 -6.23 8.85
CA GLY A 75 5.80 -5.70 10.18
C GLY A 75 6.86 -6.06 11.23
N GLU A 76 8.01 -6.60 10.82
CA GLU A 76 9.14 -6.92 11.72
C GLU A 76 9.77 -5.65 12.28
N VAL A 77 9.94 -5.58 13.60
CA VAL A 77 10.73 -4.52 14.25
C VAL A 77 12.22 -4.83 14.08
N ILE A 78 12.89 -4.12 13.18
CA ILE A 78 14.30 -4.34 12.84
C ILE A 78 15.22 -3.72 13.89
N SER A 79 14.90 -2.51 14.36
CA SER A 79 15.67 -1.84 15.41
C SER A 79 14.82 -0.82 16.15
N GLY A 80 14.99 -0.76 17.45
CA GLY A 80 14.35 0.23 18.31
C GLY A 80 14.81 1.68 18.11
N GLY A 81 13.94 2.60 18.54
CA GLY A 81 14.32 3.97 18.87
C GLY A 81 14.70 4.06 20.36
N PHE A 82 13.92 4.82 21.13
CA PHE A 82 14.05 4.82 22.60
C PHE A 82 13.51 3.53 23.26
N LEU A 83 12.71 2.75 22.53
CA LEU A 83 12.17 1.46 22.92
C LEU A 83 12.59 0.46 21.84
N ASP A 84 13.25 -0.61 22.26
CA ASP A 84 13.74 -1.66 21.35
C ASP A 84 12.96 -2.94 21.54
N LEU A 85 12.07 -3.22 20.59
CA LEU A 85 11.35 -4.48 20.48
C LEU A 85 11.95 -5.39 19.41
N SER A 86 13.16 -5.08 18.91
CA SER A 86 13.85 -5.98 17.98
C SER A 86 14.11 -7.34 18.63
N GLY A 87 13.84 -8.42 17.89
CA GLY A 87 13.89 -9.79 18.41
C GLY A 87 12.60 -10.29 19.06
N LYS A 88 11.55 -9.47 19.17
CA LYS A 88 10.19 -9.92 19.54
C LYS A 88 9.30 -9.97 18.31
N ASP A 89 8.48 -11.01 18.18
CA ASP A 89 7.41 -11.09 17.20
C ASP A 89 6.18 -10.31 17.70
N LEU A 90 6.28 -8.98 17.75
CA LEU A 90 5.20 -8.11 18.24
C LEU A 90 3.89 -8.36 17.47
N LYS A 91 3.98 -8.47 16.14
CA LYS A 91 2.81 -8.68 15.28
C LYS A 91 2.13 -10.02 15.59
N GLY A 92 2.90 -11.11 15.61
CA GLY A 92 2.38 -12.45 15.91
C GLY A 92 1.85 -12.56 17.33
N GLU A 93 2.51 -11.96 18.32
CA GLU A 93 2.09 -12.01 19.72
C GLU A 93 0.76 -11.28 19.96
N ILE A 94 0.60 -10.09 19.37
CA ILE A 94 -0.68 -9.37 19.44
C ILE A 94 -1.76 -10.12 18.64
N ALA A 95 -1.44 -10.63 17.46
CA ALA A 95 -2.39 -11.40 16.64
C ALA A 95 -2.88 -12.66 17.38
N GLN A 96 -1.98 -13.39 18.03
CA GLN A 96 -2.30 -14.57 18.83
C GLN A 96 -3.14 -14.21 20.06
N THR A 97 -2.83 -13.07 20.72
CA THR A 97 -3.53 -12.64 21.93
C THR A 97 -4.98 -12.24 21.65
N PHE A 98 -5.25 -11.58 20.53
CA PHE A 98 -6.58 -11.03 20.21
C PHE A 98 -7.33 -11.79 19.13
N GLY A 99 -6.68 -12.70 18.40
CA GLY A 99 -7.29 -13.44 17.29
C GLY A 99 -7.65 -12.56 16.09
N LEU A 100 -6.97 -11.43 15.92
CA LEU A 100 -7.28 -10.41 14.91
C LEU A 100 -6.12 -10.14 13.95
N PRO A 101 -6.39 -9.63 12.74
CA PRO A 101 -5.35 -9.07 11.87
C PRO A 101 -4.62 -7.91 12.55
N VAL A 102 -3.29 -7.92 12.49
CA VAL A 102 -2.43 -6.89 13.10
C VAL A 102 -1.49 -6.30 12.06
N MET A 103 -1.43 -4.98 12.00
CA MET A 103 -0.41 -4.22 11.28
C MET A 103 0.55 -3.57 12.28
N VAL A 104 1.85 -3.68 12.02
CA VAL A 104 2.88 -2.93 12.74
C VAL A 104 3.64 -2.12 11.70
N ALA A 105 3.79 -0.82 11.95
CA ALA A 105 4.60 0.05 11.10
C ALA A 105 5.31 1.11 11.95
N ASN A 106 6.21 1.86 11.29
CA ASN A 106 6.83 3.02 11.93
C ASN A 106 5.76 4.08 12.29
N ASP A 107 5.91 4.70 13.45
CA ASP A 107 5.06 5.77 13.99
C ASP A 107 4.83 6.94 13.02
N CYS A 108 5.87 7.38 12.33
CA CYS A 108 5.78 8.47 11.35
C CYS A 108 5.00 8.05 10.10
N GLY A 109 5.14 6.78 9.69
CA GLY A 109 4.33 6.19 8.64
C GLY A 109 2.84 6.18 9.01
N MET A 110 2.51 5.80 10.25
CA MET A 110 1.13 5.86 10.74
C MET A 110 0.62 7.31 10.78
N ALA A 111 1.38 8.25 11.33
CA ALA A 111 1.00 9.66 11.35
C ALA A 111 0.74 10.21 9.94
N LEU A 112 1.56 9.83 8.95
CA LEU A 112 1.38 10.21 7.55
C LEU A 112 0.08 9.65 6.97
N ILE A 113 -0.27 8.40 7.26
CA ILE A 113 -1.56 7.81 6.85
C ILE A 113 -2.73 8.60 7.46
N GLY A 114 -2.63 9.00 8.73
CA GLY A 114 -3.62 9.84 9.39
C GLY A 114 -3.80 11.17 8.66
N GLU A 115 -2.70 11.91 8.45
CA GLU A 115 -2.72 13.22 7.80
C GLU A 115 -3.18 13.16 6.33
N ALA A 116 -2.80 12.11 5.60
CA ALA A 116 -3.20 11.90 4.21
C ALA A 116 -4.68 11.52 4.06
N ARG A 117 -5.26 10.82 5.03
CA ARG A 117 -6.67 10.39 4.96
C ARG A 117 -7.62 11.42 5.58
N ARG A 118 -7.21 12.08 6.66
CA ARG A 118 -8.10 12.91 7.50
C ARG A 118 -7.55 14.30 7.85
N GLY A 119 -6.30 14.59 7.53
CA GLY A 119 -5.63 15.81 7.96
C GLY A 119 -5.13 16.69 6.82
N ALA A 120 -3.95 17.28 7.02
CA ALA A 120 -3.35 18.35 6.21
C ALA A 120 -3.09 17.97 4.74
N ALA A 121 -3.06 16.67 4.45
CA ALA A 121 -2.79 16.12 3.13
C ALA A 121 -4.00 15.38 2.53
N SER A 122 -5.21 15.60 3.07
CA SER A 122 -6.42 14.98 2.54
C SER A 122 -6.62 15.30 1.05
N GLY A 123 -6.80 14.24 0.25
CA GLY A 123 -7.00 14.33 -1.20
C GLY A 123 -5.72 14.34 -2.05
N LEU A 124 -4.54 14.44 -1.42
CA LEU A 124 -3.24 14.37 -2.09
C LEU A 124 -2.74 12.92 -2.18
N ARG A 125 -1.80 12.66 -3.07
CA ARG A 125 -1.31 11.30 -3.34
C ARG A 125 0.19 11.16 -3.08
N ASN A 126 0.94 12.22 -3.28
CA ASN A 126 2.39 12.23 -3.12
C ASN A 126 2.73 13.16 -1.97
N VAL A 127 3.12 12.62 -0.82
CA VAL A 127 3.19 13.41 0.42
C VAL A 127 4.43 13.01 1.19
N VAL A 128 5.23 13.99 1.58
CA VAL A 128 6.30 13.79 2.55
C VAL A 128 5.83 14.28 3.91
N MET A 129 6.08 13.51 4.96
CA MET A 129 5.89 13.96 6.33
C MET A 129 7.22 13.92 7.09
N LEU A 130 7.50 14.99 7.83
CA LEU A 130 8.55 15.04 8.84
C LEU A 130 7.90 15.24 10.20
N THR A 131 8.15 14.33 11.14
CA THR A 131 7.70 14.46 12.53
C THR A 131 8.83 15.05 13.34
N ILE A 132 8.60 16.20 13.97
CA ILE A 132 9.61 16.94 14.71
C ILE A 132 9.23 16.89 16.19
N GLY A 133 10.09 16.30 17.00
CA GLY A 133 9.92 16.15 18.45
C GLY A 133 11.28 16.16 19.12
N THR A 134 11.54 15.23 20.04
CA THR A 134 12.90 15.04 20.59
C THR A 134 13.92 14.73 19.48
N GLY A 135 13.51 13.94 18.49
CA GLY A 135 14.24 13.67 17.25
C GLY A 135 13.47 14.16 16.01
N ILE A 136 13.88 13.69 14.83
CA ILE A 136 13.14 13.88 13.58
C ILE A 136 12.88 12.53 12.95
N GLY A 137 11.61 12.18 12.76
CA GLY A 137 11.20 11.05 11.95
C GLY A 137 10.73 11.49 10.57
N GLY A 138 10.50 10.52 9.70
CA GLY A 138 10.01 10.78 8.36
C GLY A 138 9.21 9.63 7.77
N ALA A 139 8.39 9.98 6.79
CA ALA A 139 7.73 9.03 5.92
C ALA A 139 7.41 9.72 4.58
N THR A 140 7.28 8.94 3.52
CA THR A 140 6.79 9.44 2.23
C THR A 140 5.70 8.55 1.69
N MET A 141 4.79 9.15 0.96
CA MET A 141 3.69 8.53 0.25
C MET A 141 3.86 8.81 -1.24
N ASP A 142 3.63 7.79 -2.08
CA ASP A 142 3.60 7.86 -3.53
C ASP A 142 2.34 7.15 -4.03
N GLY A 143 1.57 7.80 -4.90
CA GLY A 143 0.31 7.25 -5.41
C GLY A 143 -0.72 6.92 -4.32
N GLY A 144 -0.70 7.61 -3.17
CA GLY A 144 -1.57 7.34 -2.03
C GLY A 144 -1.11 6.19 -1.12
N LYS A 145 0.11 5.66 -1.33
CA LYS A 145 0.67 4.55 -0.55
C LYS A 145 1.98 4.94 0.12
N VAL A 146 2.16 4.53 1.37
CA VAL A 146 3.44 4.73 2.07
C VAL A 146 4.53 3.96 1.33
N VAL A 147 5.64 4.62 1.05
CA VAL A 147 6.79 4.00 0.39
C VAL A 147 7.60 3.27 1.45
N HIS A 148 7.74 1.95 1.28
CA HIS A 148 8.57 1.11 2.16
C HIS A 148 9.97 0.85 1.58
N GLY A 149 10.16 1.05 0.26
CA GLY A 149 11.40 0.70 -0.44
C GLY A 149 11.76 -0.77 -0.21
N LYS A 150 13.04 -1.07 0.02
CA LYS A 150 13.46 -2.45 0.34
C LYS A 150 12.79 -2.96 1.62
N ARG A 151 12.70 -2.13 2.66
CA ARG A 151 12.16 -2.48 4.00
C ARG A 151 11.66 -1.25 4.76
N CYS A 152 12.46 -0.19 4.84
CA CYS A 152 12.22 0.97 5.73
C CYS A 152 12.55 2.31 5.06
N ALA A 153 12.02 2.60 3.88
CA ALA A 153 12.16 3.93 3.29
C ALA A 153 11.52 5.02 4.19
N GLY A 154 11.90 6.28 3.97
CA GLY A 154 11.36 7.39 4.76
C GLY A 154 12.18 7.80 5.99
N GLN A 155 13.40 7.28 6.19
CA GLN A 155 14.29 7.63 7.32
C GLN A 155 14.89 9.05 7.18
N PHE A 156 14.03 10.06 6.97
CA PHE A 156 14.42 11.41 6.55
C PHE A 156 15.06 12.25 7.64
N GLY A 157 14.90 11.88 8.91
CA GLY A 157 15.67 12.45 10.02
C GLY A 157 17.18 12.29 9.87
N HIS A 158 17.61 11.31 9.08
CA HIS A 158 19.02 10.99 8.86
C HIS A 158 19.59 11.57 7.56
N LEU A 159 18.85 12.45 6.87
CA LEU A 159 19.41 13.21 5.74
C LEU A 159 20.56 14.11 6.22
N ILE A 160 21.72 14.00 5.58
CA ILE A 160 22.89 14.83 5.90
C ILE A 160 22.66 16.23 5.36
N VAL A 161 22.51 17.21 6.26
CA VAL A 161 22.33 18.64 5.95
C VAL A 161 23.56 19.46 6.33
N ASN A 162 24.48 18.88 7.10
CA ASN A 162 25.77 19.47 7.44
C ASN A 162 26.84 18.38 7.48
N VAL A 163 27.67 18.25 6.44
CA VAL A 163 28.73 17.22 6.38
C VAL A 163 29.76 17.33 7.53
N ASN A 164 29.86 18.50 8.15
CA ASN A 164 30.74 18.75 9.30
C ASN A 164 29.97 18.81 10.64
N GLY A 165 28.67 18.51 10.63
CA GLY A 165 27.75 18.66 11.75
C GLY A 165 27.91 17.63 12.86
N GLN A 166 26.93 17.58 13.76
CA GLN A 166 27.03 16.76 14.97
C GLN A 166 27.05 15.25 14.69
N PRO A 167 27.77 14.43 15.46
CA PRO A 167 27.64 12.97 15.40
C PRO A 167 26.18 12.54 15.64
N CYS A 168 25.68 11.63 14.79
CA CYS A 168 24.35 11.05 14.91
C CYS A 168 24.45 9.60 15.42
N PRO A 169 23.54 9.16 16.32
CA PRO A 169 23.47 7.76 16.74
C PRO A 169 23.32 6.75 15.61
N CYS A 170 22.85 7.17 14.43
CA CYS A 170 22.77 6.31 13.23
C CYS A 170 24.15 5.99 12.60
N GLY A 171 25.24 6.55 13.13
CA GLY A 171 26.61 6.35 12.63
C GLY A 171 27.09 7.41 11.61
N GLN A 172 26.23 8.35 11.23
CA GLN A 172 26.56 9.46 10.33
C GLN A 172 26.86 10.77 11.10
N ARG A 173 27.11 11.87 10.38
CA ARG A 173 27.28 13.21 10.96
C ARG A 173 26.41 14.25 10.25
N GLY A 174 25.89 15.18 11.04
CA GLY A 174 25.04 16.31 10.63
C GLY A 174 23.77 15.89 9.89
N CYS A 175 23.13 14.85 10.41
CA CYS A 175 21.76 14.52 10.09
C CYS A 175 20.83 15.68 10.45
N VAL A 176 19.73 15.89 9.71
CA VAL A 176 18.77 16.94 10.03
C VAL A 176 18.21 16.81 11.44
N GLU A 177 18.07 15.60 11.97
CA GLU A 177 17.70 15.36 13.38
C GLU A 177 18.65 16.04 14.37
N THR A 178 19.97 16.02 14.14
CA THR A 178 20.95 16.59 15.08
C THR A 178 21.03 18.12 15.00
N GLU A 179 20.48 18.69 13.93
CA GLU A 179 20.53 20.12 13.64
C GLU A 179 19.19 20.83 13.82
N SER A 180 18.06 20.15 13.61
CA SER A 180 16.71 20.74 13.59
C SER A 180 15.64 20.03 14.46
N SER A 181 16.01 19.07 15.31
CA SER A 181 15.06 18.50 16.29
C SER A 181 14.77 19.45 17.47
N GLY A 182 13.83 19.10 18.34
CA GLY A 182 13.63 19.79 19.62
C GLY A 182 14.86 19.68 20.54
N THR A 183 15.65 18.61 20.44
CA THR A 183 16.92 18.48 21.16
C THR A 183 17.96 19.48 20.64
N SER A 184 18.05 19.66 19.31
CA SER A 184 18.96 20.64 18.73
C SER A 184 18.51 22.08 19.00
N LEU A 185 17.21 22.37 19.06
CA LEU A 185 16.71 23.69 19.44
C LEU A 185 17.21 24.08 20.83
N ARG A 186 17.12 23.17 21.81
CA ARG A 186 17.64 23.42 23.17
C ARG A 186 19.14 23.73 23.15
N ARG A 187 19.90 23.05 22.30
CA ARG A 187 21.34 23.32 22.10
C ARG A 187 21.55 24.73 21.53
N HIS A 188 20.87 25.09 20.44
CA HIS A 188 20.97 26.43 19.83
C HIS A 188 20.59 27.54 20.82
N LEU A 189 19.56 27.32 21.65
CA LEU A 189 19.17 28.26 22.72
C LEU A 189 20.27 28.43 23.77
N ASN A 190 20.86 27.34 24.24
CA ASN A 190 21.94 27.36 25.21
C ASN A 190 23.22 28.03 24.65
N GLU A 191 23.57 27.74 23.40
CA GLU A 191 24.71 28.37 22.70
C GLU A 191 24.50 29.88 22.52
N ALA A 192 23.25 30.33 22.37
CA ALA A 192 22.85 31.73 22.32
C ALA A 192 22.74 32.41 23.70
N GLY A 193 23.03 31.71 24.79
CA GLY A 193 23.05 32.25 26.15
C GLY A 193 21.68 32.31 26.85
N TYR A 194 20.64 31.67 26.31
CA TYR A 194 19.35 31.57 26.97
C TYR A 194 19.37 30.57 28.14
N SER A 195 18.43 30.72 29.07
CA SER A 195 18.30 29.79 30.21
C SER A 195 17.82 28.39 29.76
N GLN A 196 18.12 27.36 30.55
CA GLN A 196 17.67 25.98 30.29
C GLN A 196 16.14 25.81 30.30
N GLU A 197 15.41 26.77 30.89
CA GLU A 197 13.95 26.81 30.91
C GLU A 197 13.37 27.48 29.67
N THR A 198 14.20 28.13 28.86
CA THR A 198 13.77 28.79 27.63
C THR A 198 13.25 27.74 26.64
N ARG A 199 12.13 28.06 25.99
CA ARG A 199 11.45 27.23 24.99
C ARG A 199 11.18 28.08 23.76
N PHE A 200 10.73 27.44 22.69
CA PHE A 200 10.43 28.12 21.43
C PHE A 200 9.47 29.30 21.61
N GLU A 201 8.44 29.12 22.44
CA GLU A 201 7.38 30.08 22.70
C GLU A 201 7.89 31.35 23.39
N HIS A 202 8.99 31.24 24.15
CA HIS A 202 9.63 32.38 24.81
C HIS A 202 10.47 33.22 23.82
N VAL A 203 11.03 32.58 22.79
CA VAL A 203 11.96 33.22 21.84
C VAL A 203 11.24 33.72 20.59
N LEU A 204 10.11 33.12 20.21
CA LEU A 204 9.31 33.53 19.06
C LEU A 204 8.93 35.03 19.10
N PRO A 205 8.40 35.60 20.21
CA PRO A 205 8.06 37.02 20.25
C PRO A 205 9.27 37.93 20.05
N LEU A 206 10.45 37.54 20.54
CA LEU A 206 11.71 38.27 20.36
C LEU A 206 12.17 38.24 18.90
N ALA A 207 12.06 37.09 18.23
CA ALA A 207 12.36 36.97 16.82
C ALA A 207 11.40 37.83 15.96
N ILE A 208 10.11 37.85 16.31
CA ILE A 208 9.10 38.70 15.66
C ILE A 208 9.41 40.19 15.85
N SER A 209 9.88 40.61 17.04
CA SER A 209 10.28 42.00 17.29
C SER A 209 11.63 42.38 16.68
N GLY A 210 12.31 41.45 16.00
CA GLY A 210 13.56 41.69 15.30
C GLY A 210 14.82 41.56 16.17
N ASP A 211 14.73 40.91 17.34
CA ASP A 211 15.91 40.65 18.17
C ASP A 211 16.96 39.83 17.39
N PRO A 212 18.21 40.32 17.25
CA PRO A 212 19.22 39.65 16.45
C PRO A 212 19.59 38.25 16.95
N ASN A 213 19.58 38.03 18.27
CA ASN A 213 19.97 36.75 18.86
C ASN A 213 18.86 35.70 18.67
N ALA A 214 17.61 36.08 18.92
CA ALA A 214 16.45 35.25 18.66
C ALA A 214 16.34 34.87 17.17
N LEU A 215 16.56 35.83 16.26
CA LEU A 215 16.60 35.55 14.82
C LEU A 215 17.73 34.58 14.44
N ALA A 216 18.91 34.71 15.08
CA ALA A 216 20.03 33.79 14.84
C ALA A 216 19.68 32.35 15.25
N VAL A 217 19.06 32.15 16.42
CA VAL A 217 18.57 30.82 16.85
C VAL A 217 17.54 30.26 15.87
N MET A 218 16.53 31.05 15.48
CA MET A 218 15.49 30.60 14.54
C MET A 218 16.10 30.15 13.21
N ARG A 219 17.04 30.93 12.66
CA ARG A 219 17.71 30.60 11.40
C ARG A 219 18.63 29.40 11.52
N ALA A 220 19.38 29.28 12.61
CA ALA A 220 20.26 28.13 12.85
C ALA A 220 19.48 26.82 13.00
N TRP A 221 18.29 26.89 13.60
CA TRP A 221 17.42 25.74 13.76
C TRP A 221 16.63 25.38 12.49
N ALA A 222 16.08 26.38 11.79
CA ALA A 222 15.24 26.16 10.61
C ALA A 222 16.02 25.95 9.30
N GLY A 223 17.23 26.51 9.19
CA GLY A 223 18.06 26.43 7.98
C GLY A 223 18.35 25.00 7.52
N PRO A 224 18.85 24.11 8.40
CA PRO A 224 19.08 22.72 8.07
C PRO A 224 17.78 21.97 7.70
N LEU A 225 16.66 22.26 8.37
CA LEU A 225 15.36 21.72 8.00
C LEU A 225 14.93 22.15 6.59
N ARG A 226 15.14 23.43 6.22
CA ARG A 226 14.89 23.92 4.86
C ARG A 226 15.73 23.17 3.83
N ALA A 227 17.00 22.89 4.13
CA ALA A 227 17.87 22.12 3.25
C ALA A 227 17.36 20.68 3.05
N ALA A 228 16.89 20.02 4.12
CA ALA A 228 16.27 18.71 4.04
C ALA A 228 14.99 18.73 3.18
N VAL A 229 14.11 19.71 3.40
CA VAL A 229 12.87 19.86 2.60
C VAL A 229 13.18 20.08 1.12
N ASN A 230 14.13 20.95 0.78
CA ASN A 230 14.53 21.17 -0.61
C ASN A 230 15.11 19.89 -1.25
N THR A 231 15.89 19.13 -0.48
CA THR A 231 16.45 17.84 -0.93
C THR A 231 15.34 16.83 -1.21
N LEU A 232 14.35 16.75 -0.31
CA LEU A 232 13.20 15.87 -0.47
C LEU A 232 12.34 16.28 -1.67
N SER A 233 12.13 17.58 -1.88
CA SER A 233 11.42 18.06 -3.07
C SER A 233 12.11 17.61 -4.36
N ALA A 234 13.43 17.72 -4.43
CA ALA A 234 14.19 17.28 -5.60
C ALA A 234 14.23 15.74 -5.74
N ALA A 235 14.15 15.01 -4.63
CA ALA A 235 14.30 13.56 -4.61
C ALA A 235 13.00 12.80 -4.90
N VAL A 236 11.86 13.30 -4.42
CA VAL A 236 10.57 12.58 -4.49
C VAL A 236 9.41 13.41 -5.05
N ASP A 237 9.63 14.68 -5.38
CA ASP A 237 8.65 15.58 -6.02
C ASP A 237 7.21 15.47 -5.44
N PRO A 238 7.03 15.71 -4.12
CA PRO A 238 5.73 15.51 -3.49
C PRO A 238 4.75 16.63 -3.85
N ASP A 239 3.45 16.38 -3.67
CA ASP A 239 2.41 17.43 -3.71
C ASP A 239 2.60 18.43 -2.55
N VAL A 240 3.04 17.93 -1.38
CA VAL A 240 3.22 18.73 -0.17
C VAL A 240 4.21 18.09 0.81
N VAL A 241 4.90 18.92 1.60
CA VAL A 241 5.61 18.50 2.82
C VAL A 241 4.81 18.87 4.07
N ILE A 242 4.47 17.88 4.88
CA ILE A 242 3.78 18.06 6.17
C ILE A 242 4.80 18.05 7.31
N LEU A 243 4.77 19.08 8.15
CA LEU A 243 5.53 19.14 9.40
C LEU A 243 4.62 18.81 10.58
N GLY A 244 4.82 17.63 11.17
CA GLY A 244 4.08 17.14 12.32
C GLY A 244 4.95 16.95 13.56
N GLY A 245 4.43 16.23 14.56
CA GLY A 245 5.06 16.05 15.86
C GLY A 245 4.96 17.29 16.76
N GLY A 246 5.38 17.14 18.02
CA GLY A 246 5.22 18.17 19.05
C GLY A 246 5.90 19.52 18.75
N MET A 247 6.87 19.54 17.83
CA MET A 247 7.58 20.75 17.39
C MET A 247 7.27 21.11 15.93
N GLY A 248 6.34 20.43 15.25
CA GLY A 248 6.05 20.66 13.82
C GLY A 248 5.58 22.08 13.50
N HIS A 249 4.65 22.61 14.30
CA HIS A 249 4.15 23.99 14.16
C HIS A 249 5.25 25.03 14.44
N ALA A 250 6.05 24.80 15.49
CA ALA A 250 7.20 25.64 15.81
C ALA A 250 8.22 25.67 14.66
N ALA A 251 8.51 24.52 14.06
CA ALA A 251 9.41 24.42 12.93
C ALA A 251 8.86 25.14 11.69
N LEU A 252 7.57 25.00 11.39
CA LEU A 252 6.91 25.74 10.32
C LEU A 252 7.01 27.26 10.52
N GLN A 253 6.79 27.74 11.74
CA GLN A 253 6.97 29.15 12.09
C GLN A 253 8.43 29.58 11.97
N ALA A 254 9.37 28.77 12.43
CA ALA A 254 10.80 29.05 12.32
C ALA A 254 11.27 29.20 10.86
N LEU A 255 10.72 28.38 9.95
CA LEU A 255 10.97 28.45 8.51
C LEU A 255 10.54 29.78 7.87
N SER A 256 9.63 30.54 8.49
CA SER A 256 9.19 31.85 8.01
C SER A 256 10.24 32.96 8.22
N PHE A 257 11.22 32.75 9.11
CA PHE A 257 12.34 33.68 9.33
C PHE A 257 13.49 33.49 8.32
N LEU A 258 13.36 32.51 7.42
CA LEU A 258 14.27 32.30 6.30
C LEU A 258 13.72 32.98 5.04
N PRO A 259 14.59 33.43 4.13
CA PRO A 259 14.14 33.88 2.82
C PRO A 259 13.39 32.75 2.11
N ALA A 260 12.39 33.12 1.29
CA ALA A 260 11.71 32.18 0.42
C ALA A 260 12.74 31.44 -0.45
N ALA A 261 12.59 30.12 -0.54
CA ALA A 261 13.44 29.31 -1.40
C ALA A 261 13.09 29.63 -2.86
N LYS A 262 14.04 30.20 -3.61
CA LYS A 262 13.93 30.41 -5.06
C LYS A 262 14.77 29.36 -5.76
N ASN A 263 14.26 28.14 -5.85
CA ASN A 263 14.93 27.03 -6.52
C ASN A 263 13.95 26.36 -7.51
N TRP A 264 14.42 25.40 -8.30
CA TRP A 264 13.60 24.73 -9.32
C TRP A 264 12.52 23.78 -8.76
N TYR A 265 12.55 23.51 -7.45
CA TYR A 265 11.72 22.53 -6.76
C TYR A 265 10.99 23.23 -5.60
N GLU A 266 10.28 24.31 -5.92
CA GLU A 266 9.44 24.99 -4.93
C GLU A 266 8.33 24.04 -4.48
N ILE A 267 8.19 23.88 -3.16
CA ILE A 267 7.24 22.95 -2.56
C ILE A 267 6.43 23.62 -1.45
N GLU A 268 5.15 23.31 -1.41
CA GLU A 268 4.28 23.73 -0.32
C GLU A 268 4.64 22.99 0.97
N ILE A 269 4.74 23.72 2.08
CA ILE A 269 4.96 23.16 3.41
C ILE A 269 3.77 23.51 4.30
N ARG A 270 3.12 22.49 4.87
CA ARG A 270 1.97 22.65 5.78
C ARG A 270 2.29 22.09 7.17
N GLY A 271 1.60 22.60 8.18
CA GLY A 271 1.57 21.99 9.50
C GLY A 271 0.57 20.82 9.53
N ALA A 272 0.90 19.77 10.27
CA ALA A 272 -0.02 18.67 10.54
C ALA A 272 -1.29 19.17 11.26
N LEU A 273 -2.47 18.61 10.91
CA LEU A 273 -3.75 19.04 11.47
C LEU A 273 -4.25 18.17 12.63
N LEU A 274 -3.87 16.88 12.65
CA LEU A 274 -4.37 15.92 13.64
C LEU A 274 -3.56 15.94 14.95
N GLY A 275 -2.43 16.65 14.98
CA GLY A 275 -1.60 16.80 16.17
C GLY A 275 -1.18 15.45 16.77
N ASP A 276 -1.33 15.34 18.09
CA ASP A 276 -0.98 14.13 18.86
C ASP A 276 -1.81 12.89 18.49
N ASP A 277 -2.95 13.07 17.81
CA ASP A 277 -3.85 11.97 17.45
C ASP A 277 -3.54 11.38 16.07
N ALA A 278 -2.62 11.99 15.29
CA ALA A 278 -2.26 11.52 13.95
C ALA A 278 -1.84 10.05 13.92
N GLY A 279 -1.02 9.63 14.90
CA GLY A 279 -0.49 8.27 15.01
C GLY A 279 -1.60 7.22 15.25
N VAL A 280 -2.49 7.47 16.21
CA VAL A 280 -3.58 6.53 16.52
C VAL A 280 -4.64 6.48 15.42
N ILE A 281 -4.99 7.63 14.81
CA ILE A 281 -5.93 7.68 13.69
C ILE A 281 -5.35 6.91 12.50
N GLY A 282 -4.10 7.21 12.15
CA GLY A 282 -3.43 6.56 11.04
C GLY A 282 -3.24 5.05 11.25
N ALA A 283 -2.87 4.63 12.46
CA ALA A 283 -2.75 3.21 12.81
C ALA A 283 -4.10 2.48 12.68
N GLY A 284 -5.20 3.06 13.19
CA GLY A 284 -6.53 2.46 13.04
C GLY A 284 -7.00 2.40 11.59
N LEU A 285 -6.76 3.46 10.82
CA LEU A 285 -7.10 3.49 9.39
C LEU A 285 -6.28 2.49 8.57
N ALA A 286 -4.98 2.35 8.87
CA ALA A 286 -4.12 1.36 8.23
C ALA A 286 -4.54 -0.08 8.57
N ALA A 287 -5.01 -0.32 9.80
CA ALA A 287 -5.54 -1.61 10.22
C ALA A 287 -6.77 -2.04 9.40
N PHE A 288 -7.65 -1.10 9.03
CA PHE A 288 -8.81 -1.42 8.18
C PHE A 288 -8.41 -1.94 6.79
N ASP A 289 -7.24 -1.58 6.28
CA ASP A 289 -6.75 -2.08 4.99
C ASP A 289 -6.52 -3.61 5.02
N LEU A 290 -6.25 -4.18 6.20
CA LEU A 290 -6.18 -5.65 6.40
C LEU A 290 -7.54 -6.35 6.31
N THR A 291 -8.63 -5.59 6.45
CA THR A 291 -10.00 -6.14 6.46
C THR A 291 -10.71 -5.99 5.12
N GLY A 292 -10.03 -5.40 4.11
CA GLY A 292 -10.58 -5.20 2.77
C GLY A 292 -11.73 -4.19 2.69
N GLU A 293 -12.01 -3.44 3.77
CA GLU A 293 -13.26 -2.66 3.93
C GLU A 293 -13.04 -1.18 4.32
N THR A 294 -12.05 -0.50 3.74
CA THR A 294 -12.14 0.97 3.66
C THR A 294 -13.09 1.34 2.52
N GLY A 295 -13.91 2.39 2.69
CA GLY A 295 -14.81 2.91 1.66
C GLY A 295 -14.11 3.59 0.47
N ARG A 296 -12.99 3.03 0.02
CA ARG A 296 -12.28 3.25 -1.24
C ARG A 296 -11.69 1.89 -1.68
N PRO A 297 -11.60 1.62 -2.99
CA PRO A 297 -11.27 0.29 -3.49
C PRO A 297 -9.97 -0.23 -2.87
N ALA A 298 -10.00 -1.49 -2.45
CA ALA A 298 -8.90 -2.20 -1.82
C ALA A 298 -7.54 -1.81 -2.42
N ALA A 299 -6.62 -1.45 -1.55
CA ALA A 299 -5.28 -0.98 -1.88
C ALA A 299 -4.35 -2.08 -2.42
N HIS A 300 -4.81 -2.92 -3.35
CA HIS A 300 -3.93 -3.52 -4.35
C HIS A 300 -3.74 -2.43 -5.42
N ALA A 301 -2.56 -1.80 -5.48
CA ALA A 301 -2.28 -0.80 -6.54
C ALA A 301 -1.85 -1.55 -7.80
N GLY A 302 -2.77 -2.39 -8.24
CA GLY A 302 -2.71 -3.11 -9.48
C GLY A 302 -4.07 -3.72 -9.73
N LYS A 303 -4.24 -4.13 -10.97
CA LYS A 303 -5.49 -4.73 -11.44
C LYS A 303 -5.53 -6.20 -11.08
N GLY A 304 -6.72 -6.71 -10.80
CA GLY A 304 -6.95 -8.13 -10.58
C GLY A 304 -7.16 -8.86 -11.91
N LEU A 305 -6.56 -10.03 -12.06
CA LEU A 305 -6.73 -10.91 -13.20
C LEU A 305 -7.19 -12.29 -12.76
N VAL A 306 -8.40 -12.66 -13.17
CA VAL A 306 -8.87 -14.05 -13.11
C VAL A 306 -8.60 -14.68 -14.47
N MET A 307 -7.55 -15.51 -14.56
CA MET A 307 -7.24 -16.30 -15.74
C MET A 307 -8.15 -17.53 -15.78
N VAL A 308 -9.17 -17.53 -16.64
CA VAL A 308 -9.97 -18.74 -16.87
C VAL A 308 -9.31 -19.53 -18.00
N ASN A 309 -8.40 -20.43 -17.62
CA ASN A 309 -7.52 -21.14 -18.53
C ASN A 309 -8.04 -22.55 -18.83
N GLY A 310 -7.79 -23.02 -20.04
CA GLY A 310 -8.13 -24.37 -20.49
C GLY A 310 -8.20 -24.47 -22.01
N VAL A 311 -7.97 -25.67 -22.54
CA VAL A 311 -8.01 -25.92 -23.98
C VAL A 311 -9.42 -25.69 -24.56
N PRO A 312 -9.57 -25.37 -25.86
CA PRO A 312 -10.88 -25.28 -26.49
C PRO A 312 -11.71 -26.54 -26.21
N GLY A 313 -12.94 -26.41 -25.69
CA GLY A 313 -13.73 -27.58 -25.28
C GLY A 313 -13.79 -27.83 -23.77
N SER A 314 -12.90 -27.23 -22.99
CA SER A 314 -12.79 -27.48 -21.55
C SER A 314 -13.87 -26.85 -20.67
N GLY A 315 -14.85 -26.12 -21.22
CA GLY A 315 -15.94 -25.53 -20.42
C GLY A 315 -15.65 -24.15 -19.79
N LYS A 316 -14.48 -23.56 -20.03
CA LYS A 316 -14.07 -22.24 -19.51
C LYS A 316 -15.14 -21.14 -19.67
N SER A 317 -15.73 -20.98 -20.85
CA SER A 317 -16.65 -19.85 -21.12
C SER A 317 -17.94 -19.90 -20.30
N SER A 318 -18.47 -21.09 -20.02
CA SER A 318 -19.61 -21.23 -19.11
C SER A 318 -19.25 -20.87 -17.67
N LEU A 319 -18.02 -21.11 -17.23
CA LEU A 319 -17.56 -20.67 -15.91
C LEU A 319 -17.37 -19.16 -15.87
N SER A 320 -16.69 -18.58 -16.87
CA SER A 320 -16.43 -17.13 -16.98
C SER A 320 -17.71 -16.30 -16.87
N HIS A 321 -18.76 -16.67 -17.60
CA HIS A 321 -20.04 -15.94 -17.55
C HIS A 321 -20.77 -16.06 -16.21
N ARG A 322 -20.75 -17.24 -15.58
CA ARG A 322 -21.36 -17.43 -14.26
C ARG A 322 -20.61 -16.66 -13.18
N LEU A 323 -19.28 -16.69 -13.22
CA LEU A 323 -18.44 -15.92 -12.30
C LEU A 323 -18.68 -14.43 -12.47
N SER A 324 -18.68 -13.92 -13.72
CA SER A 324 -18.98 -12.53 -14.03
C SER A 324 -20.36 -12.08 -13.54
N SER A 325 -21.38 -12.91 -13.75
CA SER A 325 -22.74 -12.63 -13.25
C SER A 325 -22.79 -12.53 -11.73
N ARG A 326 -21.93 -13.27 -11.02
CA ARG A 326 -21.85 -13.26 -9.55
C ARG A 326 -21.01 -12.10 -9.01
N THR A 327 -19.92 -11.73 -9.68
CA THR A 327 -18.95 -10.73 -9.18
C THR A 327 -19.15 -9.34 -9.75
N GLY A 328 -19.81 -9.21 -10.91
CA GLY A 328 -19.89 -7.98 -11.69
C GLY A 328 -18.61 -7.68 -12.48
N TRP A 329 -17.59 -8.54 -12.43
CA TRP A 329 -16.34 -8.30 -13.17
C TRP A 329 -16.51 -8.52 -14.67
N PRO A 330 -15.99 -7.61 -15.51
CA PRO A 330 -16.06 -7.75 -16.97
C PRO A 330 -15.30 -8.98 -17.46
N VAL A 331 -15.89 -9.69 -18.43
CA VAL A 331 -15.25 -10.80 -19.15
C VAL A 331 -14.64 -10.29 -20.43
N LEU A 332 -13.34 -10.51 -20.59
CA LEU A 332 -12.60 -10.28 -21.83
C LEU A 332 -12.20 -11.64 -22.42
N ALA A 333 -13.04 -12.19 -23.29
CA ALA A 333 -12.77 -13.47 -23.94
C ALA A 333 -12.05 -13.28 -25.28
N LEU A 334 -11.09 -14.16 -25.58
CA LEU A 334 -10.34 -14.11 -26.84
C LEU A 334 -11.27 -14.18 -28.06
N ASP A 335 -12.26 -15.06 -28.03
CA ASP A 335 -13.23 -15.21 -29.12
C ASP A 335 -14.17 -13.99 -29.22
N THR A 336 -14.49 -13.30 -28.11
CA THR A 336 -15.30 -12.07 -28.13
C THR A 336 -14.61 -10.94 -28.89
N ILE A 337 -13.30 -10.78 -28.69
CA ILE A 337 -12.52 -9.77 -29.42
C ILE A 337 -12.26 -10.20 -30.86
N LYS A 338 -12.03 -11.50 -31.10
CA LYS A 338 -11.63 -12.01 -32.41
C LYS A 338 -12.78 -12.16 -33.40
N ASN A 339 -13.96 -12.61 -32.96
CA ASN A 339 -15.08 -12.95 -33.84
C ASN A 339 -15.56 -11.78 -34.72
N PRO A 340 -15.69 -10.52 -34.23
CA PRO A 340 -16.07 -9.40 -35.08
C PRO A 340 -15.14 -9.21 -36.30
N PHE A 341 -13.85 -9.52 -36.17
CA PHE A 341 -12.92 -9.48 -37.30
C PHE A 341 -13.15 -10.63 -38.29
N LEU A 342 -13.51 -11.82 -37.81
CA LEU A 342 -13.82 -12.97 -38.67
C LEU A 342 -15.16 -12.81 -39.41
N GLU A 343 -16.06 -11.96 -38.92
CA GLU A 343 -17.31 -11.60 -39.61
C GLU A 343 -17.09 -10.61 -40.75
N LEU A 344 -16.08 -9.74 -40.63
CA LEU A 344 -15.83 -8.65 -41.56
C LEU A 344 -14.70 -8.92 -42.57
N ILE A 345 -13.76 -9.81 -42.22
CA ILE A 345 -12.61 -10.15 -43.07
C ILE A 345 -12.89 -11.48 -43.77
N GLU A 346 -13.01 -11.44 -45.09
CA GLU A 346 -13.17 -12.62 -45.93
C GLU A 346 -11.84 -13.37 -46.13
N ASP A 347 -11.90 -14.66 -46.50
CA ASP A 347 -10.74 -15.51 -46.85
C ASP A 347 -9.63 -15.63 -45.78
N VAL A 348 -10.00 -15.64 -44.50
CA VAL A 348 -9.06 -15.81 -43.38
C VAL A 348 -8.44 -17.22 -43.36
N ASP A 349 -7.16 -17.31 -43.72
CA ASP A 349 -6.38 -18.54 -43.63
C ASP A 349 -5.86 -18.84 -42.20
N ARG A 350 -5.26 -20.02 -41.99
CA ARG A 350 -4.77 -20.45 -40.67
C ARG A 350 -3.63 -19.54 -40.14
N PRO A 351 -2.62 -19.13 -40.93
CA PRO A 351 -1.65 -18.12 -40.53
C PRO A 351 -2.26 -16.78 -40.09
N PHE A 352 -3.22 -16.24 -40.85
CA PHE A 352 -3.86 -14.98 -40.53
C PHE A 352 -4.73 -15.09 -39.28
N ASN A 353 -5.46 -16.19 -39.09
CA ASN A 353 -6.19 -16.42 -37.83
C ASN A 353 -5.25 -16.47 -36.61
N ARG A 354 -4.03 -17.00 -36.76
CA ARG A 354 -3.01 -16.93 -35.68
C ARG A 354 -2.56 -15.50 -35.40
N VAL A 355 -2.43 -14.66 -36.43
CA VAL A 355 -2.16 -13.22 -36.25
C VAL A 355 -3.31 -12.55 -35.51
N LEU A 356 -4.56 -12.78 -35.92
CA LEU A 356 -5.75 -12.26 -35.25
C LEU A 356 -5.84 -12.72 -33.79
N GLY A 357 -5.50 -13.97 -33.50
CA GLY A 357 -5.42 -14.48 -32.13
C GLY A 357 -4.43 -13.70 -31.27
N ARG A 358 -3.21 -13.45 -31.78
CA ARG A 358 -2.19 -12.64 -31.09
C ARG A 358 -2.62 -11.18 -30.91
N ALA A 359 -3.21 -10.58 -31.95
CA ALA A 359 -3.72 -9.21 -31.89
C ALA A 359 -4.87 -9.06 -30.88
N SER A 360 -5.79 -10.03 -30.86
CA SER A 360 -6.90 -10.08 -29.90
C SER A 360 -6.39 -10.19 -28.48
N TYR A 361 -5.38 -11.04 -28.26
CA TYR A 361 -4.74 -11.22 -26.97
C TYR A 361 -4.07 -9.94 -26.47
N LYS A 362 -3.28 -9.27 -27.33
CA LYS A 362 -2.70 -7.96 -27.01
C LYS A 362 -3.78 -6.92 -26.70
N SER A 363 -4.86 -6.89 -27.48
CA SER A 363 -5.97 -5.95 -27.29
C SER A 363 -6.65 -6.12 -25.94
N ILE A 364 -6.84 -7.37 -25.48
CA ILE A 364 -7.37 -7.66 -24.13
C ILE A 364 -6.51 -6.99 -23.07
N PHE A 365 -5.19 -7.19 -23.09
CA PHE A 365 -4.31 -6.62 -22.07
C PHE A 365 -4.13 -5.11 -22.21
N SER A 366 -4.28 -4.53 -23.40
CA SER A 366 -4.35 -3.07 -23.58
C SER A 366 -5.63 -2.49 -22.95
N ILE A 367 -6.78 -3.16 -23.09
CA ILE A 367 -8.02 -2.76 -22.42
C ILE A 367 -7.86 -2.81 -20.90
N VAL A 368 -7.21 -3.87 -20.39
CA VAL A 368 -6.91 -3.97 -18.95
C VAL A 368 -5.98 -2.84 -18.52
N ALA A 369 -4.93 -2.52 -19.28
CA ALA A 369 -3.97 -1.46 -18.96
C ALA A 369 -4.64 -0.09 -18.75
N GLU A 370 -5.58 0.28 -19.61
CA GLU A 370 -6.33 1.56 -19.57
C GLU A 370 -7.37 1.64 -18.44
N ALA A 371 -7.70 0.51 -17.80
CA ALA A 371 -8.68 0.50 -16.75
C ALA A 371 -8.16 1.21 -15.48
N PRO A 372 -9.03 1.78 -14.63
CA PRO A 372 -8.63 2.30 -13.34
C PRO A 372 -7.98 1.22 -12.46
N GLU A 373 -7.05 1.63 -11.60
CA GLU A 373 -6.50 0.76 -10.56
C GLU A 373 -7.60 0.19 -9.65
N GLY A 374 -7.38 -1.03 -9.14
CA GLY A 374 -8.40 -1.78 -8.39
C GLY A 374 -9.47 -2.47 -9.25
N SER A 375 -9.46 -2.28 -10.57
CA SER A 375 -10.32 -3.04 -11.48
C SER A 375 -9.92 -4.52 -11.51
N THR A 376 -10.90 -5.43 -11.59
CA THR A 376 -10.66 -6.86 -11.77
C THR A 376 -11.32 -7.36 -13.04
N PHE A 377 -10.58 -8.13 -13.83
CA PHE A 377 -11.03 -8.67 -15.12
C PHE A 377 -10.99 -10.20 -15.11
N ILE A 378 -11.99 -10.79 -15.76
CA ILE A 378 -12.01 -12.22 -16.07
C ILE A 378 -11.52 -12.38 -17.51
N VAL A 379 -10.35 -12.99 -17.72
CA VAL A 379 -9.82 -13.24 -19.06
C VAL A 379 -10.04 -14.71 -19.42
N ASP A 380 -10.87 -14.93 -20.45
CA ASP A 380 -11.21 -16.26 -20.96
C ASP A 380 -10.39 -16.56 -22.22
N ALA A 381 -9.37 -17.39 -22.07
CA ALA A 381 -8.49 -17.79 -23.17
C ALA A 381 -7.86 -19.16 -22.89
N TRP A 382 -7.48 -19.86 -23.95
CA TRP A 382 -6.44 -20.87 -23.82
C TRP A 382 -5.11 -20.13 -23.84
N PHE A 383 -4.38 -20.07 -22.72
CA PHE A 383 -3.14 -19.28 -22.63
C PHE A 383 -1.94 -19.97 -23.30
N GLY A 384 -1.97 -21.30 -23.42
CA GLY A 384 -0.90 -22.13 -24.01
C GLY A 384 -0.68 -22.01 -25.52
N PHE A 385 -1.35 -21.06 -26.20
CA PHE A 385 -1.12 -20.78 -27.62
C PHE A 385 0.00 -19.75 -27.88
N GLN A 386 0.52 -19.11 -26.82
CA GLN A 386 1.64 -18.17 -26.86
C GLN A 386 2.73 -18.58 -25.86
N PRO A 387 3.99 -18.17 -26.07
CA PRO A 387 5.05 -18.33 -25.07
C PRO A 387 4.67 -17.70 -23.72
N ARG A 388 5.18 -18.27 -22.62
CA ARG A 388 4.92 -17.79 -21.25
C ARG A 388 5.41 -16.37 -21.04
N GLU A 389 6.52 -16.03 -21.65
CA GLU A 389 7.18 -14.73 -21.58
C GLU A 389 6.25 -13.64 -22.12
N THR A 390 5.54 -13.91 -23.21
CA THR A 390 4.56 -12.98 -23.80
C THR A 390 3.40 -12.67 -22.85
N LEU A 391 2.91 -13.67 -22.11
CA LEU A 391 1.88 -13.45 -21.09
C LEU A 391 2.42 -12.60 -19.93
N LEU A 392 3.64 -12.87 -19.47
CA LEU A 392 4.28 -12.08 -18.39
C LEU A 392 4.49 -10.62 -18.78
N GLU A 393 4.92 -10.35 -20.03
CA GLU A 393 5.05 -8.99 -20.56
C GLU A 393 3.71 -8.25 -20.57
N HIS A 394 2.64 -8.93 -21.00
CA HIS A 394 1.30 -8.35 -21.03
C HIS A 394 0.74 -8.08 -19.63
N VAL A 395 0.98 -8.99 -18.68
CA VAL A 395 0.61 -8.81 -17.27
C VAL A 395 1.31 -7.59 -16.67
N ALA A 396 2.62 -7.48 -16.88
CA ALA A 396 3.41 -6.35 -16.39
C ALA A 396 2.95 -5.02 -17.01
N MET A 397 2.79 -4.97 -18.34
CA MET A 397 2.31 -3.79 -19.06
C MET A 397 0.92 -3.33 -18.59
N ALA A 398 0.04 -4.27 -18.24
CA ALA A 398 -1.31 -3.95 -17.80
C ALA A 398 -1.40 -3.46 -16.34
N GLY A 399 -0.29 -3.46 -15.60
CA GLY A 399 -0.29 -3.10 -14.17
C GLY A 399 -1.08 -4.09 -13.32
N ILE A 400 -1.08 -5.37 -13.70
CA ILE A 400 -1.77 -6.43 -12.96
C ILE A 400 -0.89 -6.88 -11.81
N THR A 401 -1.41 -6.83 -10.58
CA THR A 401 -0.67 -7.25 -9.38
C THR A 401 -1.31 -8.42 -8.65
N GLY A 402 -2.59 -8.69 -8.90
CA GLY A 402 -3.30 -9.85 -8.38
C GLY A 402 -3.65 -10.80 -9.52
N ILE A 403 -3.19 -12.05 -9.45
CA ILE A 403 -3.45 -13.05 -10.48
C ILE A 403 -3.92 -14.33 -9.81
N VAL A 404 -5.02 -14.89 -10.30
CA VAL A 404 -5.44 -16.26 -9.99
C VAL A 404 -5.74 -17.00 -11.26
N GLU A 405 -5.55 -18.31 -11.25
CA GLU A 405 -5.81 -19.17 -12.39
C GLU A 405 -6.90 -20.19 -12.05
N LEU A 406 -7.99 -20.17 -12.83
CA LEU A 406 -9.04 -21.17 -12.80
C LEU A 406 -8.76 -22.17 -13.92
N TRP A 407 -8.15 -23.31 -13.56
CA TRP A 407 -7.75 -24.34 -14.51
C TRP A 407 -8.93 -25.24 -14.87
N CYS A 408 -9.57 -24.97 -16.00
CA CYS A 408 -10.71 -25.73 -16.49
C CYS A 408 -10.25 -26.90 -17.35
N HIS A 409 -10.58 -28.12 -16.93
CA HIS A 409 -10.30 -29.35 -17.67
C HIS A 409 -11.50 -30.31 -17.72
N ALA A 410 -11.36 -31.33 -18.57
CA ALA A 410 -12.28 -32.46 -18.74
C ALA A 410 -11.51 -33.60 -19.43
N PRO A 411 -12.00 -34.85 -19.40
CA PRO A 411 -11.40 -35.94 -20.15
C PRO A 411 -11.18 -35.55 -21.64
N PRO A 412 -10.02 -35.87 -22.25
CA PRO A 412 -9.69 -35.46 -23.61
C PRO A 412 -10.77 -35.79 -24.65
N GLU A 413 -11.39 -36.95 -24.53
CA GLU A 413 -12.49 -37.42 -25.38
C GLU A 413 -13.71 -36.50 -25.25
N THR A 414 -14.08 -36.14 -24.02
CA THR A 414 -15.16 -35.18 -23.73
C THR A 414 -14.85 -33.79 -24.29
N VAL A 415 -13.59 -33.34 -24.24
CA VAL A 415 -13.15 -32.09 -24.87
C VAL A 415 -13.37 -32.14 -26.38
N GLY A 416 -12.98 -33.24 -27.03
CA GLY A 416 -13.17 -33.47 -28.46
C GLY A 416 -14.65 -33.51 -28.89
N GLU A 417 -15.49 -34.20 -28.12
CA GLU A 417 -16.94 -34.26 -28.34
C GLU A 417 -17.58 -32.86 -28.21
N ARG A 418 -17.27 -32.14 -27.13
CA ARG A 418 -17.75 -30.76 -26.88
C ARG A 418 -17.26 -29.77 -27.94
N TYR A 419 -16.11 -30.01 -28.56
CA TYR A 419 -15.62 -29.19 -29.66
C TYR A 419 -16.39 -29.52 -30.95
N SER A 420 -16.53 -30.81 -31.26
CA SER A 420 -17.20 -31.30 -32.48
C SER A 420 -18.65 -30.86 -32.56
N SER A 421 -19.38 -30.90 -31.44
CA SER A 421 -20.79 -30.48 -31.37
C SER A 421 -21.00 -28.99 -31.65
N ARG A 422 -19.97 -28.16 -31.47
CA ARG A 422 -20.01 -26.71 -31.71
C ARG A 422 -19.30 -26.28 -32.99
N ALA A 423 -18.54 -27.17 -33.63
CA ALA A 423 -17.73 -26.85 -34.80
C ALA A 423 -18.59 -26.36 -35.98
N SER A 424 -19.82 -26.86 -36.12
CA SER A 424 -20.78 -26.43 -37.16
C SER A 424 -21.40 -25.05 -36.92
N GLN A 425 -21.28 -24.49 -35.72
CA GLN A 425 -21.84 -23.20 -35.33
C GLN A 425 -20.78 -22.08 -35.28
N ARG A 426 -19.52 -22.40 -35.57
CA ARG A 426 -18.41 -21.41 -35.54
C ARG A 426 -18.25 -20.73 -36.89
N LEU A 427 -17.85 -19.46 -36.84
CA LEU A 427 -17.57 -18.64 -38.01
C LEU A 427 -16.46 -19.25 -38.89
N PRO A 428 -16.49 -19.01 -40.22
CA PRO A 428 -15.39 -19.33 -41.12
C PRO A 428 -14.05 -18.81 -40.56
N GLY A 429 -13.01 -19.65 -40.64
CA GLY A 429 -11.68 -19.34 -40.12
C GLY A 429 -11.32 -20.06 -38.81
N HIS A 430 -12.28 -20.46 -37.97
CA HIS A 430 -11.99 -21.37 -36.84
C HIS A 430 -11.66 -22.79 -37.35
N PRO A 431 -10.78 -23.55 -36.67
CA PRO A 431 -10.48 -24.92 -37.09
C PRO A 431 -11.74 -25.80 -37.11
N GLY A 432 -11.94 -26.55 -38.20
CA GLY A 432 -13.07 -27.46 -38.36
C GLY A 432 -12.89 -28.79 -37.61
N GLN A 433 -13.74 -29.77 -37.90
CA GLN A 433 -13.69 -31.10 -37.26
C GLN A 433 -12.33 -31.82 -37.42
N SER A 434 -11.57 -31.52 -38.47
CA SER A 434 -10.22 -32.08 -38.67
C SER A 434 -9.21 -31.73 -37.57
N TYR A 435 -9.49 -30.72 -36.74
CA TYR A 435 -8.66 -30.33 -35.59
C TYR A 435 -8.92 -31.19 -34.34
N VAL A 436 -10.02 -31.94 -34.27
CA VAL A 436 -10.44 -32.68 -33.07
C VAL A 436 -9.38 -33.67 -32.58
N PRO A 437 -8.71 -34.48 -33.44
CA PRO A 437 -7.64 -35.36 -32.97
C PRO A 437 -6.45 -34.60 -32.38
N GLU A 438 -6.04 -33.47 -32.99
CA GLU A 438 -4.97 -32.60 -32.49
C GLU A 438 -5.33 -32.00 -31.13
N LEU A 439 -6.61 -31.63 -30.95
CA LEU A 439 -7.14 -31.07 -29.71
C LEU A 439 -7.18 -32.11 -28.57
N ILE A 440 -7.54 -33.36 -28.86
CA ILE A 440 -7.52 -34.46 -27.88
C ILE A 440 -6.09 -34.68 -27.38
N GLU A 441 -5.11 -34.74 -28.28
CA GLU A 441 -3.70 -34.85 -27.89
C GLU A 441 -3.20 -33.62 -27.12
N LEU A 442 -3.66 -32.42 -27.49
CA LEU A 442 -3.37 -31.22 -26.73
C LEU A 442 -3.94 -31.29 -25.31
N ALA A 443 -5.18 -31.76 -25.14
CA ALA A 443 -5.84 -31.87 -23.85
C ALA A 443 -5.12 -32.84 -22.89
N LYS A 444 -4.47 -33.89 -23.42
CA LYS A 444 -3.68 -34.84 -22.62
C LYS A 444 -2.43 -34.24 -21.98
N ARG A 445 -1.85 -33.21 -22.59
CA ARG A 445 -0.57 -32.59 -22.18
C ARG A 445 -0.70 -31.16 -21.66
N ALA A 446 -1.91 -30.61 -21.70
CA ALA A 446 -2.15 -29.23 -21.31
C ALA A 446 -2.10 -29.11 -19.78
N GLU A 447 -1.39 -28.11 -19.30
CA GLU A 447 -1.18 -27.85 -17.88
C GLU A 447 -1.48 -26.38 -17.55
N PRO A 448 -1.83 -26.05 -16.29
CA PRO A 448 -1.93 -24.67 -15.84
C PRO A 448 -0.58 -23.96 -15.87
N TYR A 449 -0.61 -22.63 -15.95
CA TYR A 449 0.58 -21.79 -16.06
C TYR A 449 1.26 -21.48 -14.73
N HIS A 450 0.53 -21.56 -13.62
CA HIS A 450 1.03 -21.25 -12.26
C HIS A 450 1.63 -19.85 -12.18
N LEU A 451 0.95 -18.83 -12.73
CA LEU A 451 1.33 -17.42 -12.52
C LEU A 451 0.83 -16.85 -11.19
N GLY A 452 -0.09 -17.55 -10.53
CA GLY A 452 -0.61 -17.26 -9.20
C GLY A 452 -1.24 -18.53 -8.60
N PRO A 453 -2.02 -18.41 -7.51
CA PRO A 453 -2.80 -19.52 -6.99
C PRO A 453 -3.67 -20.15 -8.09
N VAL A 454 -3.73 -21.48 -8.11
CA VAL A 454 -4.49 -22.24 -9.11
C VAL A 454 -5.63 -22.98 -8.42
N LEU A 455 -6.84 -22.84 -8.95
CA LEU A 455 -7.97 -23.69 -8.60
C LEU A 455 -8.21 -24.67 -9.74
N ASP A 456 -8.10 -25.96 -9.44
CA ASP A 456 -8.37 -27.05 -10.38
C ASP A 456 -9.88 -27.26 -10.53
N ILE A 457 -10.36 -27.25 -11.78
CA ILE A 457 -11.79 -27.29 -12.10
C ILE A 457 -12.07 -28.36 -13.14
N ASP A 458 -12.54 -29.51 -12.65
CA ASP A 458 -13.14 -30.56 -13.47
C ASP A 458 -14.54 -30.15 -13.94
N THR A 459 -14.64 -29.72 -15.19
CA THR A 459 -15.88 -29.21 -15.79
C THR A 459 -16.88 -30.30 -16.21
N THR A 460 -16.61 -31.57 -15.88
CA THR A 460 -17.62 -32.64 -15.98
C THR A 460 -18.54 -32.65 -14.76
N LYS A 461 -18.13 -32.03 -13.66
CA LYS A 461 -18.90 -31.93 -12.40
C LYS A 461 -19.69 -30.62 -12.31
N PRO A 462 -20.79 -30.59 -11.53
CA PRO A 462 -21.46 -29.34 -11.17
C PRO A 462 -20.47 -28.37 -10.53
N GLN A 463 -20.53 -27.11 -10.94
CA GLN A 463 -19.61 -26.07 -10.46
C GLN A 463 -20.32 -25.24 -9.39
N ASP A 464 -19.80 -25.28 -8.17
CA ASP A 464 -20.22 -24.37 -7.10
C ASP A 464 -19.57 -23.01 -7.30
N VAL A 465 -20.30 -22.14 -8.00
CA VAL A 465 -19.83 -20.79 -8.34
C VAL A 465 -19.62 -19.93 -7.08
N GLU A 466 -20.34 -20.20 -5.98
CA GLU A 466 -20.19 -19.44 -4.74
C GLU A 466 -18.88 -19.77 -4.03
N SER A 467 -18.55 -21.06 -3.92
CA SER A 467 -17.26 -21.51 -3.41
C SER A 467 -16.10 -21.02 -4.29
N ILE A 468 -16.24 -21.10 -5.62
CA ILE A 468 -15.24 -20.59 -6.56
C ILE A 468 -15.06 -19.07 -6.40
N THR A 469 -16.15 -18.31 -6.30
CA THR A 469 -16.08 -16.84 -6.12
C THR A 469 -15.38 -16.49 -4.82
N THR A 470 -15.69 -17.20 -3.73
CA THR A 470 -15.07 -17.00 -2.42
C THR A 470 -13.58 -17.29 -2.47
N TRP A 471 -13.18 -18.42 -3.09
CA TRP A 471 -11.78 -18.76 -3.31
C TRP A 471 -11.06 -17.70 -4.14
N VAL A 472 -11.66 -17.24 -5.24
CA VAL A 472 -11.05 -16.21 -6.11
C VAL A 472 -10.85 -14.89 -5.36
N LYS A 473 -11.85 -14.42 -4.61
CA LYS A 473 -11.73 -13.19 -3.83
C LYS A 473 -10.65 -13.33 -2.76
N ASN A 474 -10.62 -14.47 -2.06
CA ASN A 474 -9.58 -14.72 -1.08
C ASN A 474 -8.20 -14.79 -1.74
N ALA A 475 -8.04 -15.47 -2.87
CA ALA A 475 -6.73 -15.62 -3.51
C ALA A 475 -6.25 -14.32 -4.21
N LEU A 476 -7.16 -13.47 -4.71
CA LEU A 476 -6.81 -12.17 -5.29
C LEU A 476 -6.57 -11.08 -4.25
N PHE A 477 -7.27 -11.15 -3.12
CA PHE A 477 -7.32 -10.07 -2.13
C PHE A 477 -6.86 -10.46 -0.73
N ALA A 478 -6.39 -11.69 -0.51
CA ALA A 478 -5.75 -12.06 0.75
C ALA A 478 -4.40 -11.34 0.84
N THR A 479 -4.32 -10.49 1.86
CA THR A 479 -3.09 -9.90 2.41
C THR A 479 -2.28 -10.91 3.19
#